data_AF-A0A955EQD3-F1
#
_entry.id   AF-A0A955EQD3-F1
#
_cell.length_a   1.000
_cell.length_b   1.000
_cell.length_c   1.000
_cell.angle_alpha   90.00
_cell.angle_beta   90.00
_cell.angle_gamma   90.00
#
_symmetry.space_group_name_H-M   'P 1'
#
loop_
_entity.id
_entity.type
_entity.pdbx_description
1 polymer ?
#
loop_
_entity_poly.entity_id
_entity_poly.type
_entity_poly.pdbx_seq_one_letter_code
_entity_poly.pdbx_strand_id
1 'polypeptide(L)'
;PYEVAVGRPLTIYAQARGSVPDDVLLLDRADGGEPLARRMFRVPERDDLFAFEMRDVRRDFEFVLRGGDDEDDEPVWRVAITVAPRLLDVRTRVEPPAYLGEPAVTLDDGNVRVPEGSKLEITFRTDAPAAEAYALVDENRIEATRVDEVEGAPAGTVFRFPLQADTSTSYRIAFRTAEGRRNDASSATWRVTVVPDRAPRVGWIWPRGVVDTTAKGRVSLIAEAEDDHAVSGLSLDVRVGDAVLASVPLEPYAPRDGDEPPPAINPAALDGPLGRDVVRAYLPLDLPTLLEGMEGLNGDAPRISVRFVARDARDQVREGEWTPIDVFGEAAVERSIAGRRSSVRAAFLGARRDQQARREEVAALLQGPIGAPEKDELRSIRFRQGRIAQDVDRATQDMIAVLTTYVFARLGGAQQPMDRILALIDQHHRATYGRAEGAGEGAWAGDPVFPYVLMERIVAGWRSREIFDNGVLDRMLAVLADAVQLAARVAPAAHRASGVAAEGERASIEALAARQDEVLALLDRLDRALVGWQSLAELTEEVRSAAQEQEAFVRLLEEMEAARRAAGTSGDGGAGDNR
;
A
#
# COMPACT_ATOMS: atom_id res chain seq x y z
N PRO A 1 38.00 -38.94 38.72
CA PRO A 1 38.10 -37.46 38.80
C PRO A 1 36.69 -36.89 38.64
N TYR A 2 36.36 -35.84 39.37
CA TYR A 2 35.14 -35.07 39.12
C TYR A 2 35.40 -34.14 37.94
N GLU A 3 34.44 -34.03 37.03
CA GLU A 3 34.56 -33.13 35.88
C GLU A 3 33.70 -31.90 36.07
N VAL A 4 34.30 -30.73 35.84
CA VAL A 4 33.60 -29.44 35.91
C VAL A 4 33.86 -28.69 34.62
N ALA A 5 32.82 -28.13 34.01
CA ALA A 5 33.00 -27.30 32.82
C ALA A 5 33.69 -25.99 33.20
N VAL A 6 34.64 -25.55 32.37
CA VAL A 6 35.42 -24.33 32.61
C VAL A 6 34.53 -23.13 32.95
N GLY A 7 34.85 -22.46 34.05
CA GLY A 7 34.17 -21.28 34.57
C GLY A 7 32.82 -21.52 35.26
N ARG A 8 32.33 -22.76 35.34
CA ARG A 8 31.12 -23.09 36.12
C ARG A 8 31.44 -23.16 37.62
N PRO A 9 30.48 -22.81 38.49
CA PRO A 9 30.67 -22.98 39.92
C PRO A 9 30.67 -24.47 40.27
N LEU A 10 31.50 -24.84 41.25
CA LEU A 10 31.53 -26.16 41.86
C LEU A 10 31.20 -26.03 43.34
N THR A 11 30.12 -26.68 43.77
CA THR A 11 29.79 -26.80 45.20
C THR A 11 30.28 -28.13 45.73
N ILE A 12 31.14 -28.06 46.73
CA ILE A 12 31.72 -29.22 47.41
C ILE A 12 31.03 -29.37 48.76
N TYR A 13 30.54 -30.57 49.05
CA TYR A 13 29.92 -30.91 50.33
C TYR A 13 30.82 -31.88 51.09
N ALA A 14 30.98 -31.64 52.40
CA ALA A 14 31.73 -32.48 53.31
C ALA A 14 30.84 -32.85 54.50
N GLN A 15 30.66 -34.16 54.75
CA GLN A 15 29.88 -34.64 55.90
C GLN A 15 30.83 -35.17 56.97
N ALA A 16 30.83 -34.54 58.15
CA ALA A 16 31.59 -34.99 59.30
C ALA A 16 30.89 -36.16 60.00
N ARG A 17 31.65 -37.08 60.61
CA ARG A 17 31.13 -38.21 61.38
C ARG A 17 31.76 -38.25 62.77
N GLY A 18 31.03 -38.78 63.75
CA GLY A 18 31.49 -38.82 65.14
C GLY A 18 31.33 -37.46 65.83
N SER A 19 32.40 -36.97 66.45
CA SER A 19 32.43 -35.63 67.04
C SER A 19 32.55 -34.59 65.91
N VAL A 20 31.45 -33.93 65.60
CA VAL A 20 31.40 -32.92 64.53
C VAL A 20 32.32 -31.73 64.88
N PRO A 21 33.31 -31.39 64.05
CA PRO A 21 34.24 -30.30 64.32
C PRO A 21 33.58 -28.93 64.15
N ASP A 22 34.14 -27.91 64.79
CA ASP A 22 33.64 -26.53 64.64
C ASP A 22 33.87 -26.01 63.21
N ASP A 23 34.99 -26.39 62.59
CA ASP A 23 35.40 -25.97 61.26
C ASP A 23 35.89 -27.14 60.40
N VAL A 24 35.58 -27.05 59.11
CA VAL A 24 36.15 -27.89 58.05
C VAL A 24 36.85 -26.99 57.05
N LEU A 25 38.07 -27.36 56.67
CA LEU A 25 38.90 -26.66 55.69
C LEU A 25 38.97 -27.49 54.41
N LEU A 26 38.78 -26.83 53.27
CA LEU A 26 39.16 -27.35 51.97
C LEU A 26 40.55 -26.81 51.63
N LEU A 27 41.51 -27.71 51.40
CA LEU A 27 42.86 -27.35 50.99
C LEU A 27 43.02 -27.57 49.48
N ASP A 28 43.01 -26.49 48.72
CA ASP A 28 43.17 -26.49 47.27
C ASP A 28 44.66 -26.63 46.90
N ARG A 29 45.02 -27.77 46.32
CA ARG A 29 46.36 -28.14 45.86
C ARG A 29 46.43 -27.92 44.35
N ALA A 30 46.61 -26.67 43.95
CA ALA A 30 46.97 -26.35 42.57
C ALA A 30 48.46 -26.65 42.32
N ASP A 31 48.79 -27.19 41.15
CA ASP A 31 50.11 -27.71 40.78
C ASP A 31 51.29 -26.86 41.30
N GLY A 32 52.01 -27.38 42.30
CA GLY A 32 53.30 -26.88 42.79
C GLY A 32 53.28 -25.67 43.74
N GLY A 33 52.10 -25.18 44.15
CA GLY A 33 51.96 -24.10 45.14
C GLY A 33 51.71 -24.59 46.57
N GLU A 34 51.87 -23.70 47.56
CA GLU A 34 51.37 -23.98 48.92
C GLU A 34 49.85 -24.18 48.89
N PRO A 35 49.29 -25.20 49.57
CA PRO A 35 47.86 -25.45 49.59
C PRO A 35 47.09 -24.23 50.08
N LEU A 36 46.11 -23.78 49.30
CA LEU A 36 45.28 -22.66 49.69
C LEU A 36 44.12 -23.15 50.56
N ALA A 37 44.19 -22.86 51.87
CA ALA A 37 43.14 -23.23 52.81
C ALA A 37 41.90 -22.33 52.66
N ARG A 38 40.74 -22.96 52.51
CA ARG A 38 39.44 -22.31 52.35
C ARG A 38 38.46 -22.89 53.37
N ARG A 39 37.89 -22.03 54.23
CA ARG A 39 36.92 -22.46 55.23
C ARG A 39 35.61 -22.87 54.55
N MET A 40 35.12 -24.06 54.87
CA MET A 40 33.78 -24.51 54.49
C MET A 40 32.77 -24.01 55.52
N PHE A 41 31.54 -23.75 55.07
CA PHE A 41 30.46 -23.24 55.93
C PHE A 41 29.48 -24.35 56.26
N ARG A 42 29.01 -24.44 57.51
CA ARG A 42 27.94 -25.39 57.87
C ARG A 42 26.68 -25.10 57.06
N VAL A 43 26.07 -26.16 56.54
CA VAL A 43 24.80 -26.08 55.82
C VAL A 43 23.68 -25.90 56.86
N PRO A 44 22.83 -24.86 56.73
CA PRO A 44 21.67 -24.71 57.61
C PRO A 44 20.84 -26.01 57.65
N GLU A 45 20.28 -26.34 58.81
CA GLU A 45 19.45 -27.54 59.04
C GLU A 45 20.22 -28.88 59.13
N ARG A 46 21.53 -28.88 58.90
CA ARG A 46 22.38 -30.06 59.02
C ARG A 46 23.71 -29.74 59.70
N ASP A 47 23.74 -29.93 61.02
CA ASP A 47 24.91 -29.60 61.85
C ASP A 47 26.18 -30.38 61.47
N ASP A 48 26.04 -31.55 60.83
CA ASP A 48 27.13 -32.43 60.41
C ASP A 48 27.60 -32.21 58.96
N LEU A 49 27.02 -31.24 58.22
CA LEU A 49 27.29 -31.02 56.81
C LEU A 49 27.89 -29.64 56.56
N PHE A 50 28.97 -29.59 55.78
CA PHE A 50 29.67 -28.38 55.40
C PHE A 50 29.68 -28.23 53.88
N ALA A 51 29.65 -26.99 53.39
CA ALA A 51 29.66 -26.68 51.97
C ALA A 51 30.68 -25.59 51.64
N PHE A 52 31.28 -25.70 50.46
CA PHE A 52 32.11 -24.66 49.87
C PHE A 52 31.80 -24.50 48.38
N GLU A 53 31.45 -23.28 47.97
CA GLU A 53 31.20 -22.94 46.57
C GLU A 53 32.46 -22.30 45.95
N MET A 54 33.10 -23.03 45.05
CA MET A 54 34.13 -22.47 44.18
C MET A 54 33.46 -21.78 43.00
N ARG A 55 33.46 -20.45 43.01
CA ARG A 55 32.99 -19.63 41.90
C ARG A 55 34.08 -19.56 40.83
N ASP A 56 33.72 -19.84 39.57
CA ASP A 56 34.59 -19.72 38.39
C ASP A 56 35.82 -20.67 38.39
N VAL A 57 35.58 -21.97 38.25
CA VAL A 57 36.66 -22.97 38.22
C VAL A 57 37.30 -23.06 36.83
N ARG A 58 38.56 -22.64 36.68
CA ARG A 58 39.21 -22.48 35.36
C ARG A 58 40.35 -23.44 35.04
N ARG A 59 40.89 -24.14 36.03
CA ARG A 59 42.01 -25.06 35.87
C ARG A 59 41.76 -26.33 36.69
N ASP A 60 42.38 -27.42 36.27
CA ASP A 60 42.42 -28.65 37.03
C ASP A 60 43.05 -28.38 38.40
N PHE A 61 42.53 -29.05 39.42
CA PHE A 61 43.06 -28.93 40.77
C PHE A 61 42.77 -30.19 41.57
N GLU A 62 43.60 -30.44 42.57
CA GLU A 62 43.33 -31.45 43.58
C GLU A 62 42.94 -30.75 44.88
N PHE A 63 42.10 -31.38 45.69
CA PHE A 63 41.84 -30.87 47.04
C PHE A 63 41.73 -32.01 48.04
N VAL A 64 42.02 -31.66 49.29
CA VAL A 64 41.78 -32.50 50.46
C VAL A 64 40.90 -31.73 51.44
N LEU A 65 40.21 -32.45 52.30
CA LEU A 65 39.38 -31.87 53.35
C LEU A 65 40.06 -32.15 54.69
N ARG A 66 40.02 -31.18 55.61
CA ARG A 66 40.48 -31.36 56.99
C ARG A 66 39.45 -30.85 57.97
N GLY A 67 39.26 -31.55 59.09
CA GLY A 67 38.37 -31.09 60.14
C GLY A 67 38.42 -31.99 61.37
N GLY A 68 38.52 -31.39 62.56
CA GLY A 68 38.59 -32.14 63.81
C GLY A 68 39.91 -32.90 63.94
N ASP A 69 39.81 -34.23 64.03
CA ASP A 69 40.93 -35.17 64.12
C ASP A 69 41.39 -35.72 62.75
N ASP A 70 40.73 -35.31 61.66
CA ASP A 70 41.07 -35.69 60.29
C ASP A 70 42.12 -34.74 59.69
N GLU A 71 43.40 -35.11 59.85
CA GLU A 71 44.58 -34.34 59.41
C GLU A 71 45.49 -35.12 58.44
N ASP A 72 45.10 -36.31 58.03
CA ASP A 72 45.95 -37.23 57.25
C ASP A 72 46.01 -36.89 55.75
N ASP A 73 45.22 -35.91 55.29
CA ASP A 73 45.09 -35.48 53.90
C ASP A 73 44.53 -36.55 52.94
N GLU A 74 43.77 -37.52 53.45
CA GLU A 74 43.16 -38.57 52.65
C GLU A 74 41.61 -38.56 52.76
N PRO A 75 40.85 -38.81 51.68
CA PRO A 75 41.30 -39.02 50.30
C PRO A 75 41.59 -37.71 49.55
N VAL A 76 42.55 -37.76 48.61
CA VAL A 76 42.80 -36.68 47.64
C VAL A 76 41.76 -36.73 46.52
N TRP A 77 41.01 -35.65 46.37
CA TRP A 77 40.01 -35.49 45.32
C TRP A 77 40.57 -34.74 44.13
N ARG A 78 40.38 -35.28 42.92
CA ARG A 78 40.83 -34.66 41.67
C ARG A 78 39.65 -34.06 40.91
N VAL A 79 39.74 -32.78 40.58
CA VAL A 79 38.79 -32.09 39.71
C VAL A 79 39.47 -31.77 38.38
N ALA A 80 38.93 -32.33 37.29
CA ALA A 80 39.38 -32.06 35.93
C ALA A 80 38.43 -31.04 35.28
N ILE A 81 39.01 -30.04 34.63
CA ILE A 81 38.26 -29.02 33.91
C ILE A 81 38.09 -29.42 32.47
N THR A 82 36.83 -29.47 32.05
CA THR A 82 36.47 -29.78 30.68
C THR A 82 36.09 -28.49 29.96
N VAL A 83 36.69 -28.30 28.78
CA VAL A 83 36.23 -27.26 27.85
C VAL A 83 35.03 -27.83 27.10
N ALA A 84 33.90 -27.15 27.22
CA ALA A 84 32.71 -27.50 26.45
C ALA A 84 33.06 -27.37 24.95
N PRO A 85 32.79 -28.40 24.14
CA PRO A 85 33.02 -28.33 22.71
C PRO A 85 32.15 -27.23 22.10
N ARG A 86 32.67 -26.61 21.04
CA ARG A 86 32.10 -25.40 20.43
C ARG A 86 31.52 -25.68 19.07
N LEU A 87 30.51 -24.88 18.75
CA LEU A 87 30.04 -24.73 17.38
C LEU A 87 30.92 -23.71 16.67
N LEU A 88 31.41 -24.05 15.47
CA LEU A 88 32.30 -23.21 14.68
C LEU A 88 31.54 -22.38 13.65
N ASP A 89 30.64 -23.01 12.91
CA ASP A 89 29.84 -22.36 11.87
C ASP A 89 28.46 -23.01 11.75
N VAL A 90 27.53 -22.22 11.19
CA VAL A 90 26.20 -22.65 10.79
C VAL A 90 25.94 -22.09 9.40
N ARG A 91 25.48 -22.96 8.51
CA ARG A 91 25.09 -22.65 7.14
C ARG A 91 23.68 -23.14 6.91
N THR A 92 22.87 -22.34 6.22
CA THR A 92 21.50 -22.70 5.88
C THR A 92 21.36 -22.74 4.37
N ARG A 93 21.07 -23.92 3.82
CA ARG A 93 20.60 -24.05 2.44
C ARG A 93 19.07 -23.90 2.45
N VAL A 94 18.58 -22.91 1.71
CA VAL A 94 17.15 -22.60 1.57
C VAL A 94 16.72 -23.06 0.19
N GLU A 95 15.72 -23.94 0.14
CA GLU A 95 14.98 -24.29 -1.07
C GLU A 95 13.57 -23.68 -0.98
N PRO A 96 13.32 -22.56 -1.67
CA PRO A 96 12.00 -21.92 -1.65
C PRO A 96 10.90 -22.84 -2.20
N PRO A 97 9.63 -22.57 -1.88
CA PRO A 97 8.50 -23.29 -2.48
C PRO A 97 8.56 -23.28 -4.01
N ALA A 98 8.23 -24.41 -4.64
CA ALA A 98 8.33 -24.58 -6.09
C ALA A 98 7.53 -23.53 -6.90
N TYR A 99 6.43 -23.02 -6.34
CA TYR A 99 5.58 -22.02 -7.00
C TYR A 99 6.26 -20.65 -7.17
N LEU A 100 7.30 -20.34 -6.39
CA LEU A 100 8.07 -19.11 -6.54
C LEU A 100 9.05 -19.17 -7.72
N GLY A 101 9.36 -20.38 -8.22
CA GLY A 101 10.32 -20.56 -9.33
C GLY A 101 11.75 -20.13 -8.98
N GLU A 102 12.06 -19.88 -7.72
CA GLU A 102 13.37 -19.43 -7.26
C GLU A 102 14.35 -20.60 -7.06
N PRO A 103 15.64 -20.45 -7.44
CA PRO A 103 16.64 -21.47 -7.19
C PRO A 103 16.99 -21.56 -5.69
N ALA A 104 17.43 -22.74 -5.26
CA ALA A 104 17.94 -22.90 -3.91
C ALA A 104 19.20 -22.04 -3.67
N VAL A 105 19.25 -21.38 -2.50
CA VAL A 105 20.35 -20.50 -2.08
C VAL A 105 21.03 -21.08 -0.83
N THR A 106 22.31 -20.77 -0.62
CA THR A 106 23.03 -21.16 0.61
C THR A 106 23.56 -19.92 1.29
N LEU A 107 23.29 -19.80 2.58
CA LEU A 107 23.62 -18.66 3.42
C LEU A 107 24.57 -19.12 4.53
N ASP A 108 25.62 -18.34 4.79
CA ASP A 108 26.55 -18.56 5.90
C ASP A 108 26.00 -17.98 7.23
N ASP A 109 24.70 -18.20 7.51
CA ASP A 109 24.02 -17.81 8.74
C ASP A 109 22.98 -18.88 9.13
N GLY A 110 22.76 -19.03 10.43
CA GLY A 110 21.66 -19.84 10.97
C GLY A 110 20.38 -19.03 11.19
N ASN A 111 20.47 -17.70 11.24
CA ASN A 111 19.31 -16.81 11.24
C ASN A 111 18.90 -16.53 9.80
N VAL A 112 17.69 -16.92 9.43
CA VAL A 112 17.21 -16.76 8.06
C VAL A 112 15.79 -16.24 8.05
N ARG A 113 15.47 -15.44 7.04
CA ARG A 113 14.11 -15.01 6.72
C ARG A 113 13.70 -15.62 5.40
N VAL A 114 12.64 -16.43 5.39
CA VAL A 114 12.27 -17.27 4.24
C VAL A 114 10.76 -17.29 4.03
N PRO A 115 10.27 -17.51 2.78
CA PRO A 115 8.84 -17.71 2.52
C PRO A 115 8.27 -18.93 3.24
N GLU A 116 6.99 -18.86 3.60
CA GLU A 116 6.24 -19.99 4.16
C GLU A 116 6.33 -21.22 3.24
N GLY A 117 6.63 -22.38 3.85
CA GLY A 117 6.75 -23.65 3.14
C GLY A 117 8.15 -23.92 2.56
N SER A 118 9.12 -23.02 2.77
CA SER A 118 10.52 -23.26 2.37
C SER A 118 11.09 -24.48 3.09
N LYS A 119 11.92 -25.26 2.37
CA LYS A 119 12.69 -26.35 2.95
C LYS A 119 14.08 -25.84 3.31
N LEU A 120 14.48 -26.05 4.55
CA LEU A 120 15.79 -25.65 5.05
C LEU A 120 16.63 -26.89 5.32
N GLU A 121 17.88 -26.86 4.88
CA GLU A 121 18.91 -27.80 5.31
C GLU A 121 19.98 -27.02 6.07
N ILE A 122 19.97 -27.18 7.39
CA ILE A 122 20.89 -26.49 8.29
C ILE A 122 22.10 -27.41 8.48
N THR A 123 23.26 -26.93 8.07
CA THR A 123 24.55 -27.59 8.23
C THR A 123 25.37 -26.85 9.27
N PHE A 124 26.01 -27.55 10.19
CA PHE A 124 26.87 -26.93 11.19
C PHE A 124 28.14 -27.75 11.42
N ARG A 125 29.20 -27.05 11.83
CA ARG A 125 30.49 -27.65 12.17
C ARG A 125 30.84 -27.50 13.63
N THR A 126 31.41 -28.54 14.21
CA THR A 126 31.90 -28.58 15.59
C THR A 126 33.43 -28.53 15.62
N ASP A 127 33.99 -28.10 16.74
CA ASP A 127 35.45 -28.05 16.96
C ASP A 127 36.09 -29.41 17.29
N ALA A 128 35.27 -30.41 17.62
CA ALA A 128 35.67 -31.78 17.92
C ALA A 128 34.65 -32.79 17.34
N PRO A 129 35.08 -34.02 16.98
CA PRO A 129 34.17 -35.05 16.49
C PRO A 129 33.05 -35.36 17.47
N ALA A 130 31.81 -35.39 17.00
CA ALA A 130 30.65 -35.67 17.83
C ALA A 130 30.10 -37.09 17.64
N ALA A 131 29.80 -37.76 18.75
CA ALA A 131 29.13 -39.06 18.78
C ALA A 131 27.62 -38.92 18.49
N GLU A 132 26.98 -37.88 19.03
CA GLU A 132 25.58 -37.53 18.77
C GLU A 132 25.45 -36.03 18.56
N ALA A 133 24.55 -35.61 17.67
CA ALA A 133 24.21 -34.21 17.45
C ALA A 133 22.73 -34.10 17.07
N TYR A 134 22.04 -33.09 17.58
CA TYR A 134 20.62 -32.85 17.35
C TYR A 134 20.28 -31.37 17.48
N ALA A 135 19.19 -30.97 16.86
CA ALA A 135 18.58 -29.66 17.05
C ALA A 135 17.40 -29.75 18.04
N LEU A 136 17.20 -28.68 18.80
CA LEU A 136 16.01 -28.45 19.62
C LEU A 136 15.22 -27.33 18.98
N VAL A 137 14.13 -27.67 18.28
CA VAL A 137 13.23 -26.74 17.58
C VAL A 137 11.93 -26.66 18.39
N ASP A 138 11.65 -25.52 19.01
CA ASP A 138 10.52 -25.35 19.93
C ASP A 138 10.38 -26.51 20.93
N GLU A 139 11.51 -26.89 21.54
CA GLU A 139 11.66 -28.00 22.50
C GLU A 139 11.57 -29.42 21.91
N ASN A 140 11.22 -29.57 20.64
CA ASN A 140 11.24 -30.86 19.94
C ASN A 140 12.66 -31.20 19.45
N ARG A 141 13.07 -32.45 19.67
CA ARG A 141 14.38 -32.96 19.27
C ARG A 141 14.34 -33.48 17.84
N ILE A 142 15.22 -32.95 16.99
CA ILE A 142 15.46 -33.41 15.61
C ILE A 142 16.90 -33.93 15.52
N GLU A 143 17.09 -35.22 15.25
CA GLU A 143 18.43 -35.80 15.10
C GLU A 143 19.16 -35.22 13.88
N ALA A 144 20.43 -34.87 14.06
CA ALA A 144 21.28 -34.41 12.96
C ALA A 144 22.04 -35.58 12.35
N THR A 145 22.09 -35.61 11.02
CA THR A 145 22.83 -36.62 10.26
C THR A 145 24.26 -36.14 10.06
N ARG A 146 25.24 -37.01 10.34
CA ARG A 146 26.66 -36.74 10.08
C ARG A 146 26.92 -36.62 8.56
N VAL A 147 27.80 -35.70 8.18
CA VAL A 147 28.31 -35.56 6.81
C VAL A 147 29.77 -36.01 6.80
N ASP A 148 30.05 -37.17 6.21
CA ASP A 148 31.34 -37.84 6.36
C ASP A 148 32.46 -37.23 5.50
N GLU A 149 32.12 -36.54 4.41
CA GLU A 149 33.08 -35.95 3.47
C GLU A 149 32.77 -34.47 3.24
N VAL A 150 33.52 -33.61 3.93
CA VAL A 150 33.50 -32.15 3.71
C VAL A 150 34.95 -31.67 3.58
N GLU A 151 35.29 -31.09 2.44
CA GLU A 151 36.63 -30.60 2.16
C GLU A 151 37.09 -29.60 3.24
N GLY A 152 38.26 -29.86 3.84
CA GLY A 152 38.82 -29.00 4.89
C GLY A 152 38.22 -29.18 6.29
N ALA A 153 37.33 -30.16 6.52
CA ALA A 153 36.82 -30.50 7.84
C ALA A 153 37.27 -31.91 8.29
N PRO A 154 37.65 -32.11 9.57
CA PRO A 154 37.91 -33.44 10.10
C PRO A 154 36.66 -34.35 10.04
N ALA A 155 36.87 -35.65 9.90
CA ALA A 155 35.76 -36.62 9.89
C ALA A 155 34.94 -36.54 11.20
N GLY A 156 33.61 -36.54 11.07
CA GLY A 156 32.70 -36.52 12.22
C GLY A 156 32.49 -35.16 12.88
N THR A 157 32.94 -34.07 12.27
CA THR A 157 32.72 -32.70 12.80
C THR A 157 31.60 -31.94 12.09
N VAL A 158 31.04 -32.46 11.00
CA VAL A 158 29.98 -31.78 10.24
C VAL A 158 28.67 -32.57 10.31
N PHE A 159 27.59 -31.86 10.59
CA PHE A 159 26.26 -32.42 10.74
C PHE A 159 25.24 -31.56 10.02
N ARG A 160 24.14 -32.17 9.61
CA ARG A 160 23.00 -31.48 9.01
C ARG A 160 21.67 -31.99 9.51
N PHE A 161 20.67 -31.14 9.55
CA PHE A 161 19.29 -31.56 9.79
C PHE A 161 18.33 -30.74 8.91
N PRO A 162 17.22 -31.36 8.46
CA PRO A 162 16.19 -30.65 7.73
C PRO A 162 15.28 -29.88 8.69
N LEU A 163 14.75 -28.75 8.22
CA LEU A 163 13.70 -27.99 8.90
C LEU A 163 12.71 -27.45 7.86
N GLN A 164 11.42 -27.66 8.10
CA GLN A 164 10.35 -27.13 7.27
C GLN A 164 9.90 -25.78 7.84
N ALA A 165 9.90 -24.73 7.02
CA ALA A 165 9.65 -23.36 7.44
C ALA A 165 8.15 -22.98 7.29
N ASP A 166 7.27 -23.67 8.02
CA ASP A 166 5.83 -23.38 8.00
C ASP A 166 5.45 -22.25 8.99
N THR A 167 6.18 -22.16 10.11
CA THR A 167 6.00 -21.09 11.11
C THR A 167 7.34 -20.54 11.56
N SER A 168 7.35 -19.27 12.00
CA SER A 168 8.55 -18.67 12.58
C SER A 168 8.93 -19.42 13.86
N THR A 169 10.16 -19.94 13.91
CA THR A 169 10.64 -20.81 14.99
C THR A 169 12.06 -20.42 15.42
N SER A 170 12.43 -20.84 16.62
CA SER A 170 13.80 -20.76 17.11
C SER A 170 14.37 -22.14 17.34
N TYR A 171 15.65 -22.31 17.04
CA TYR A 171 16.33 -23.58 17.26
C TYR A 171 17.66 -23.41 17.97
N ARG A 172 18.04 -24.45 18.70
CA ARG A 172 19.33 -24.59 19.38
C ARG A 172 20.00 -25.88 18.92
N ILE A 173 21.32 -25.88 18.83
CA ILE A 173 22.10 -27.04 18.42
C ILE A 173 22.77 -27.63 19.65
N ALA A 174 22.57 -28.93 19.87
CA ALA A 174 23.17 -29.68 20.95
C ALA A 174 23.94 -30.88 20.39
N PHE A 175 25.10 -31.17 20.95
CA PHE A 175 25.91 -32.31 20.56
C PHE A 175 26.78 -32.81 21.70
N ARG A 176 27.19 -34.07 21.59
CA ARG A 176 28.11 -34.72 22.52
C ARG A 176 29.28 -35.32 21.75
N THR A 177 30.49 -35.02 22.21
CA THR A 177 31.74 -35.61 21.71
C THR A 177 31.84 -37.11 21.98
N ALA A 178 32.75 -37.79 21.27
CA ALA A 178 33.06 -39.20 21.54
C ALA A 178 33.55 -39.43 22.99
N GLU A 179 34.19 -38.43 23.60
CA GLU A 179 34.64 -38.48 25.00
C GLU A 179 33.52 -38.16 26.02
N GLY A 180 32.28 -37.97 25.57
CA GLY A 180 31.14 -37.74 26.46
C GLY A 180 30.87 -36.29 26.85
N ARG A 181 31.70 -35.33 26.41
CA ARG A 181 31.54 -33.88 26.69
C ARG A 181 30.40 -33.30 25.86
N ARG A 182 29.57 -32.43 26.46
CA ARG A 182 28.42 -31.76 25.82
C ARG A 182 28.69 -30.28 25.58
N ASN A 183 28.21 -29.74 24.47
CA ASN A 183 28.23 -28.30 24.23
C ASN A 183 27.20 -27.55 25.10
N ASP A 184 27.35 -26.24 25.22
CA ASP A 184 26.31 -25.38 25.82
C ASP A 184 25.29 -24.96 24.76
N ALA A 185 24.23 -25.75 24.60
CA ALA A 185 23.16 -25.48 23.64
C ALA A 185 22.37 -24.20 23.94
N SER A 186 22.49 -23.62 25.14
CA SER A 186 21.83 -22.34 25.47
C SER A 186 22.64 -21.11 25.05
N SER A 187 23.93 -21.27 24.75
CA SER A 187 24.83 -20.18 24.38
C SER A 187 24.57 -19.60 22.99
N ALA A 188 23.93 -20.35 22.09
CA ALA A 188 23.59 -19.91 20.75
C ALA A 188 22.17 -20.37 20.38
N THR A 189 21.32 -19.41 20.04
CA THR A 189 19.95 -19.64 19.55
C THR A 189 19.82 -18.95 18.21
N TRP A 190 19.36 -19.67 17.20
CA TRP A 190 19.09 -19.15 15.87
C TRP A 190 17.59 -19.04 15.64
N ARG A 191 17.21 -18.16 14.71
CA ARG A 191 15.81 -17.92 14.36
C ARG A 191 15.56 -18.10 12.87
N VAL A 192 14.56 -18.89 12.56
CA VAL A 192 13.94 -18.92 11.23
C VAL A 192 12.71 -18.02 11.29
N THR A 193 12.75 -16.92 10.54
CA THR A 193 11.62 -15.99 10.41
C THR A 193 10.86 -16.32 9.13
N VAL A 194 9.67 -16.90 9.27
CA VAL A 194 8.80 -17.23 8.14
C VAL A 194 8.01 -15.99 7.74
N VAL A 195 8.06 -15.63 6.47
CA VAL A 195 7.18 -14.63 5.86
C VAL A 195 5.93 -15.36 5.35
N PRO A 196 4.75 -15.12 5.94
CA PRO A 196 3.51 -15.74 5.48
C PRO A 196 3.18 -15.30 4.06
N ASP A 197 2.80 -16.24 3.23
CA ASP A 197 2.32 -16.02 1.87
C ASP A 197 0.83 -15.63 1.92
N ARG A 198 0.52 -14.41 1.48
CA ARG A 198 -0.82 -13.82 1.62
C ARG A 198 -1.54 -13.83 0.29
N ALA A 199 -2.78 -14.32 0.30
CA ALA A 199 -3.68 -14.18 -0.83
C ALA A 199 -3.68 -12.75 -1.40
N PRO A 200 -3.78 -12.61 -2.74
CA PRO A 200 -3.61 -11.34 -3.41
C PRO A 200 -4.67 -10.34 -2.94
N ARG A 201 -4.36 -9.07 -3.01
CA ARG A 201 -5.30 -7.98 -2.77
C ARG A 201 -5.81 -7.48 -4.10
N VAL A 202 -7.11 -7.28 -4.20
CA VAL A 202 -7.75 -6.77 -5.42
C VAL A 202 -8.54 -5.51 -5.13
N GLY A 203 -8.48 -4.55 -6.06
CA GLY A 203 -9.17 -3.28 -5.93
C GLY A 203 -9.55 -2.69 -7.29
N TRP A 204 -10.66 -1.96 -7.30
CA TRP A 204 -11.07 -1.17 -8.46
C TRP A 204 -10.32 0.16 -8.50
N ILE A 205 -9.62 0.43 -9.61
CA ILE A 205 -9.15 1.77 -9.94
C ILE A 205 -10.32 2.55 -10.57
N TRP A 206 -11.04 1.90 -11.49
CA TRP A 206 -12.23 2.43 -12.14
C TRP A 206 -13.18 1.28 -12.54
N PRO A 207 -14.49 1.42 -12.33
CA PRO A 207 -15.18 2.54 -11.69
C PRO A 207 -15.04 2.51 -10.17
N ARG A 208 -15.16 3.68 -9.51
CA ARG A 208 -15.13 3.80 -8.03
C ARG A 208 -16.52 3.69 -7.38
N GLY A 209 -17.54 3.38 -8.16
CA GLY A 209 -18.94 3.35 -7.73
C GLY A 209 -19.85 2.86 -8.85
N VAL A 210 -21.15 3.14 -8.71
CA VAL A 210 -22.16 2.76 -9.70
C VAL A 210 -21.87 3.42 -11.05
N VAL A 211 -21.95 2.66 -12.13
CA VAL A 211 -21.84 3.17 -13.50
C VAL A 211 -23.20 3.15 -14.16
N ASP A 212 -23.65 4.32 -14.58
CA ASP A 212 -24.86 4.48 -15.39
C ASP A 212 -24.48 4.42 -16.87
N THR A 213 -25.11 3.53 -17.63
CA THR A 213 -24.87 3.42 -19.08
C THR A 213 -26.13 2.92 -19.80
N THR A 214 -26.07 2.75 -21.12
CA THR A 214 -27.16 2.19 -21.92
C THR A 214 -26.88 0.75 -22.32
N ALA A 215 -27.90 0.03 -22.80
CA ALA A 215 -27.72 -1.33 -23.32
C ALA A 215 -26.78 -1.41 -24.54
N LYS A 216 -26.56 -0.29 -25.25
CA LYS A 216 -25.60 -0.18 -26.36
C LYS A 216 -24.21 0.25 -25.90
N GLY A 217 -24.09 0.62 -24.64
CA GLY A 217 -22.92 1.25 -24.07
C GLY A 217 -21.79 0.27 -23.82
N ARG A 218 -20.68 0.85 -23.36
CA ARG A 218 -19.43 0.19 -23.01
C ARG A 218 -18.99 0.72 -21.66
N VAL A 219 -18.38 -0.13 -20.84
CA VAL A 219 -17.84 0.24 -19.54
C VAL A 219 -16.35 -0.07 -19.54
N SER A 220 -15.53 0.94 -19.23
CA SER A 220 -14.12 0.72 -18.96
C SER A 220 -13.99 -0.04 -17.63
N LEU A 221 -13.11 -1.01 -17.48
CA LEU A 221 -12.88 -1.65 -16.18
C LEU A 221 -11.39 -1.62 -15.95
N ILE A 222 -10.96 -0.98 -14.87
CA ILE A 222 -9.56 -0.88 -14.50
C ILE A 222 -9.46 -1.38 -13.07
N ALA A 223 -8.74 -2.47 -12.89
CA ALA A 223 -8.51 -3.08 -11.61
C ALA A 223 -7.00 -3.23 -11.35
N GLU A 224 -6.67 -3.35 -10.08
CA GLU A 224 -5.34 -3.64 -9.57
C GLU A 224 -5.41 -4.90 -8.72
N ALA A 225 -4.45 -5.79 -8.93
CA ALA A 225 -4.11 -6.88 -8.04
C ALA A 225 -2.70 -6.69 -7.51
N GLU A 226 -2.52 -6.92 -6.22
CA GLU A 226 -1.25 -6.82 -5.53
C GLU A 226 -0.99 -8.12 -4.77
N ASP A 227 0.22 -8.65 -4.91
CA ASP A 227 0.67 -9.85 -4.24
C ASP A 227 2.08 -9.65 -3.66
N ASP A 228 2.41 -10.35 -2.57
CA ASP A 228 3.77 -10.31 -1.99
C ASP A 228 4.77 -11.22 -2.72
N HIS A 229 4.29 -12.02 -3.67
CA HIS A 229 5.11 -12.89 -4.51
C HIS A 229 4.86 -12.67 -6.00
N ALA A 230 3.70 -13.08 -6.51
CA ALA A 230 3.35 -12.98 -7.92
C ALA A 230 1.85 -13.20 -8.15
N VAL A 231 1.24 -12.34 -8.96
CA VAL A 231 -0.13 -12.57 -9.46
C VAL A 231 -0.06 -13.48 -10.69
N SER A 232 -0.60 -14.70 -10.58
CA SER A 232 -0.58 -15.72 -11.63
C SER A 232 -1.75 -15.61 -12.62
N GLY A 233 -2.88 -15.05 -12.18
CA GLY A 233 -4.09 -15.02 -12.99
C GLY A 233 -5.07 -13.94 -12.55
N LEU A 234 -5.78 -13.40 -13.54
CA LEU A 234 -6.81 -12.40 -13.34
C LEU A 234 -8.07 -12.83 -14.11
N SER A 235 -9.25 -12.62 -13.53
CA SER A 235 -10.50 -12.81 -14.23
C SER A 235 -11.55 -11.78 -13.81
N LEU A 236 -12.51 -11.57 -14.69
CA LEU A 236 -13.70 -10.77 -14.42
C LEU A 236 -14.90 -11.69 -14.29
N ASP A 237 -15.51 -11.74 -13.11
CA ASP A 237 -16.81 -12.38 -12.95
C ASP A 237 -17.91 -11.36 -13.27
N VAL A 238 -18.86 -11.78 -14.10
CA VAL A 238 -20.01 -10.96 -14.52
C VAL A 238 -21.30 -11.65 -14.11
N ARG A 239 -22.16 -10.88 -13.45
CA ARG A 239 -23.49 -11.29 -12.98
C ARG A 239 -24.55 -10.38 -13.58
N VAL A 240 -25.67 -10.96 -14.03
CA VAL A 240 -26.86 -10.19 -14.44
C VAL A 240 -28.04 -10.69 -13.63
N GLY A 241 -28.65 -9.81 -12.85
CA GLY A 241 -29.55 -10.22 -11.77
C GLY A 241 -28.79 -11.04 -10.72
N ASP A 242 -29.30 -12.24 -10.41
CA ASP A 242 -28.69 -13.17 -9.44
C ASP A 242 -27.84 -14.27 -10.09
N ALA A 243 -27.84 -14.38 -11.43
CA ALA A 243 -27.11 -15.42 -12.15
C ALA A 243 -25.70 -14.96 -12.52
N VAL A 244 -24.68 -15.70 -12.07
CA VAL A 244 -23.29 -15.53 -12.57
C VAL A 244 -23.24 -16.12 -13.97
N LEU A 245 -22.97 -15.27 -14.96
CA LEU A 245 -23.09 -15.62 -16.37
C LEU A 245 -21.75 -16.02 -16.97
N ALA A 246 -20.66 -15.37 -16.56
CA ALA A 246 -19.36 -15.60 -17.13
C ALA A 246 -18.25 -15.26 -16.14
N SER A 247 -17.18 -16.06 -16.17
CA SER A 247 -15.85 -15.64 -15.69
C SER A 247 -14.99 -15.44 -16.92
N VAL A 248 -14.67 -14.19 -17.24
CA VAL A 248 -13.85 -13.82 -18.40
C VAL A 248 -12.40 -13.81 -17.94
N PRO A 249 -11.55 -14.75 -18.39
CA PRO A 249 -10.13 -14.68 -18.07
C PRO A 249 -9.57 -13.40 -18.66
N LEU A 250 -8.87 -12.65 -17.84
CA LEU A 250 -8.11 -11.49 -18.26
C LEU A 250 -6.71 -12.00 -18.48
N GLU A 251 -6.29 -12.07 -19.74
CA GLU A 251 -4.90 -12.39 -20.04
C GLU A 251 -4.02 -11.40 -19.26
N PRO A 252 -3.25 -11.88 -18.25
CA PRO A 252 -2.20 -11.06 -17.69
C PRO A 252 -1.31 -10.72 -18.88
N TYR A 253 -1.01 -9.44 -19.11
CA TYR A 253 -0.11 -9.10 -20.20
C TYR A 253 1.22 -9.82 -19.95
N ALA A 254 1.48 -10.86 -20.74
CA ALA A 254 2.71 -11.61 -20.66
C ALA A 254 3.85 -10.68 -21.10
N PRO A 255 5.00 -10.68 -20.40
CA PRO A 255 6.20 -10.08 -20.95
C PRO A 255 6.41 -10.59 -22.39
N ARG A 256 6.80 -9.71 -23.31
CA ARG A 256 7.04 -10.09 -24.70
C ARG A 256 8.20 -11.08 -24.74
N ASP A 257 8.17 -11.99 -25.72
CA ASP A 257 9.33 -12.83 -26.05
C ASP A 257 10.57 -11.94 -26.24
N GLY A 258 11.52 -12.02 -25.31
CA GLY A 258 12.74 -11.18 -25.28
C GLY A 258 12.94 -10.38 -24.00
N ASP A 259 11.92 -10.29 -23.14
CA ASP A 259 12.06 -9.66 -21.83
C ASP A 259 12.93 -10.55 -20.92
N GLU A 260 13.97 -9.97 -20.34
CA GLU A 260 14.90 -10.66 -19.47
C GLU A 260 14.13 -11.08 -18.19
N PRO A 261 14.17 -12.35 -17.77
CA PRO A 261 13.47 -12.77 -16.56
C PRO A 261 13.86 -11.84 -15.40
N PRO A 262 12.93 -11.50 -14.50
CA PRO A 262 13.23 -10.61 -13.38
C PRO A 262 14.51 -11.10 -12.70
N PRO A 263 15.45 -10.20 -12.37
CA PRO A 263 16.74 -10.59 -11.82
C PRO A 263 16.48 -11.48 -10.60
N ALA A 264 17.16 -12.64 -10.57
CA ALA A 264 17.10 -13.55 -9.42
C ALA A 264 17.31 -12.73 -8.14
N ILE A 265 16.43 -12.92 -7.16
CA ILE A 265 16.44 -12.16 -5.90
C ILE A 265 17.87 -12.13 -5.36
N ASN A 266 18.41 -10.93 -5.24
CA ASN A 266 19.75 -10.74 -4.67
C ASN A 266 19.74 -11.34 -3.25
N PRO A 267 20.68 -12.23 -2.88
CA PRO A 267 20.76 -12.78 -1.53
C PRO A 267 20.82 -11.70 -0.43
N ALA A 268 21.35 -10.51 -0.75
CA ALA A 268 21.33 -9.35 0.15
C ALA A 268 19.96 -8.66 0.30
N ALA A 269 18.97 -8.99 -0.55
CA ALA A 269 17.61 -8.47 -0.52
C ALA A 269 16.65 -9.30 0.36
N LEU A 270 17.10 -10.42 0.95
CA LEU A 270 16.31 -11.18 1.95
C LEU A 270 16.00 -10.37 3.23
N ASP A 271 16.73 -9.27 3.46
CA ASP A 271 16.43 -8.30 4.52
C ASP A 271 15.36 -7.26 4.12
N GLY A 272 14.98 -7.19 2.84
CA GLY A 272 13.93 -6.31 2.32
C GLY A 272 12.52 -6.95 2.36
N PRO A 273 11.45 -6.18 2.13
CA PRO A 273 10.16 -6.79 1.79
C PRO A 273 10.34 -7.63 0.51
N LEU A 274 9.78 -8.85 0.50
CA LEU A 274 9.68 -9.65 -0.71
C LEU A 274 9.02 -8.78 -1.80
N GLY A 275 9.52 -8.87 -3.03
CA GLY A 275 9.14 -7.96 -4.10
C GLY A 275 7.64 -7.94 -4.31
N ARG A 276 7.02 -6.79 -4.08
CA ARG A 276 5.58 -6.60 -4.28
C ARG A 276 5.27 -6.63 -5.78
N ASP A 277 4.52 -7.63 -6.24
CA ASP A 277 4.03 -7.67 -7.62
C ASP A 277 2.68 -6.94 -7.68
N VAL A 278 2.60 -5.92 -8.54
CA VAL A 278 1.37 -5.15 -8.75
C VAL A 278 0.99 -5.31 -10.22
N VAL A 279 -0.08 -6.05 -10.47
CA VAL A 279 -0.64 -6.25 -11.81
C VAL A 279 -1.90 -5.42 -11.95
N ARG A 280 -1.95 -4.62 -13.01
CA ARG A 280 -3.16 -3.89 -13.40
C ARG A 280 -3.75 -4.52 -14.65
N ALA A 281 -5.06 -4.48 -14.72
CA ALA A 281 -5.80 -4.93 -15.87
C ALA A 281 -6.75 -3.84 -16.34
N TYR A 282 -6.76 -3.63 -17.64
CA TYR A 282 -7.76 -2.83 -18.32
C TYR A 282 -8.61 -3.74 -19.21
N LEU A 283 -9.90 -3.84 -18.89
CA LEU A 283 -10.89 -4.55 -19.69
C LEU A 283 -12.00 -3.60 -20.13
N PRO A 284 -12.17 -3.38 -21.43
CA PRO A 284 -13.40 -2.77 -21.90
C PRO A 284 -14.54 -3.78 -22.03
N LEU A 285 -15.59 -3.59 -21.22
CA LEU A 285 -16.80 -4.39 -21.27
C LEU A 285 -17.80 -3.78 -22.26
N ASP A 286 -17.99 -4.41 -23.42
CA ASP A 286 -19.03 -4.03 -24.39
C ASP A 286 -20.35 -4.70 -24.00
N LEU A 287 -21.36 -3.90 -23.63
CA LEU A 287 -22.63 -4.44 -23.15
C LEU A 287 -23.44 -5.15 -24.24
N PRO A 288 -23.47 -4.70 -25.51
CA PRO A 288 -24.12 -5.45 -26.59
C PRO A 288 -23.65 -6.90 -26.68
N THR A 289 -22.33 -7.13 -26.70
CA THR A 289 -21.75 -8.49 -26.75
C THR A 289 -22.10 -9.29 -25.50
N LEU A 290 -22.09 -8.66 -24.31
CA LEU A 290 -22.46 -9.34 -23.08
C LEU A 290 -23.95 -9.72 -23.04
N LEU A 291 -24.82 -8.86 -23.58
CA LEU A 291 -26.27 -9.03 -23.60
C LEU A 291 -26.76 -9.94 -24.74
N GLU A 292 -25.92 -10.23 -25.73
CA GLU A 292 -26.23 -11.12 -26.85
C GLU A 292 -26.56 -12.54 -26.35
N GLY A 293 -27.76 -13.05 -26.68
CA GLY A 293 -28.24 -14.35 -26.23
C GLY A 293 -29.04 -14.35 -24.91
N MET A 294 -29.16 -13.21 -24.22
CA MET A 294 -30.09 -13.06 -23.08
C MET A 294 -31.49 -12.63 -23.53
N GLU A 295 -32.09 -13.42 -24.43
CA GLU A 295 -33.49 -13.25 -24.84
C GLU A 295 -34.42 -13.47 -23.64
N GLY A 296 -35.18 -12.45 -23.25
CA GLY A 296 -36.15 -12.55 -22.14
C GLY A 296 -35.93 -11.60 -20.96
N LEU A 297 -34.91 -10.73 -21.00
CA LEU A 297 -34.80 -9.57 -20.10
C LEU A 297 -35.85 -8.48 -20.44
N ASN A 298 -37.11 -8.87 -20.54
CA ASN A 298 -38.26 -7.98 -20.69
C ASN A 298 -38.73 -7.58 -19.28
N GLY A 299 -38.01 -6.66 -18.66
CA GLY A 299 -38.29 -6.09 -17.34
C GLY A 299 -37.38 -4.88 -17.12
N ASP A 300 -37.73 -4.00 -16.19
CA ASP A 300 -36.98 -2.79 -15.85
C ASP A 300 -35.46 -3.04 -15.87
N ALA A 301 -34.73 -2.29 -16.72
CA ALA A 301 -33.28 -2.08 -16.71
C ALA A 301 -32.43 -3.19 -16.03
N PRO A 302 -31.86 -4.16 -16.77
CA PRO A 302 -31.09 -5.23 -16.15
C PRO A 302 -29.91 -4.66 -15.35
N ARG A 303 -29.84 -4.99 -14.06
CA ARG A 303 -28.70 -4.65 -13.22
C ARG A 303 -27.59 -5.65 -13.46
N ILE A 304 -26.47 -5.16 -13.99
CA ILE A 304 -25.26 -5.94 -14.20
C ILE A 304 -24.37 -5.69 -12.97
N SER A 305 -23.70 -6.71 -12.46
CA SER A 305 -22.66 -6.56 -11.44
C SER A 305 -21.40 -7.22 -11.95
N VAL A 306 -20.26 -6.59 -11.70
CA VAL A 306 -18.95 -7.14 -12.06
C VAL A 306 -18.06 -7.20 -10.82
N ARG A 307 -17.24 -8.24 -10.69
CA ARG A 307 -16.18 -8.28 -9.69
C ARG A 307 -14.90 -8.80 -10.32
N PHE A 308 -13.78 -8.32 -9.81
CA PHE A 308 -12.47 -8.75 -10.22
C PHE A 308 -12.01 -9.89 -9.33
N VAL A 309 -11.36 -10.89 -9.90
CA VAL A 309 -10.80 -12.04 -9.17
C VAL A 309 -9.33 -12.14 -9.53
N ALA A 310 -8.47 -12.24 -8.52
CA ALA A 310 -7.05 -12.49 -8.70
C ALA A 310 -6.67 -13.83 -8.08
N ARG A 311 -5.64 -14.42 -8.67
CA ARG A 311 -5.01 -15.64 -8.22
C ARG A 311 -3.50 -15.42 -8.11
N ASP A 312 -2.88 -15.90 -7.04
CA ASP A 312 -1.42 -15.87 -6.87
C ASP A 312 -0.75 -17.14 -7.42
N ALA A 313 0.56 -17.22 -7.32
CA ALA A 313 1.34 -18.37 -7.75
C ALA A 313 1.05 -19.67 -6.98
N ARG A 314 0.46 -19.60 -5.76
CA ARG A 314 0.05 -20.77 -4.95
C ARG A 314 -1.41 -21.16 -5.18
N ASP A 315 -2.06 -20.62 -6.21
CA ASP A 315 -3.49 -20.80 -6.48
C ASP A 315 -4.41 -20.25 -5.38
N GLN A 316 -3.94 -19.41 -4.45
CA GLN A 316 -4.87 -18.71 -3.54
C GLN A 316 -5.67 -17.70 -4.34
N VAL A 317 -6.98 -17.63 -4.08
CA VAL A 317 -7.91 -16.79 -4.82
C VAL A 317 -8.43 -15.69 -3.92
N ARG A 318 -8.41 -14.46 -4.44
CA ARG A 318 -9.10 -13.32 -3.84
C ARG A 318 -10.15 -12.76 -4.79
N GLU A 319 -11.36 -12.66 -4.27
CA GLU A 319 -12.48 -12.01 -4.94
C GLU A 319 -12.61 -10.56 -4.46
N GLY A 320 -12.79 -9.64 -5.41
CA GLY A 320 -13.06 -8.23 -5.14
C GLY A 320 -14.53 -7.97 -4.86
N GLU A 321 -14.84 -6.72 -4.53
CA GLU A 321 -16.22 -6.29 -4.32
C GLU A 321 -17.00 -6.21 -5.65
N TRP A 322 -18.27 -6.61 -5.58
CA TRP A 322 -19.22 -6.45 -6.67
C TRP A 322 -19.48 -4.97 -6.92
N THR A 323 -19.21 -4.51 -8.14
CA THR A 323 -19.51 -3.17 -8.60
C THR A 323 -20.71 -3.21 -9.55
N PRO A 324 -21.81 -2.49 -9.24
CA PRO A 324 -22.98 -2.47 -10.09
C PRO A 324 -22.79 -1.56 -11.30
N ILE A 325 -23.33 -2.01 -12.43
CA ILE A 325 -23.50 -1.27 -13.67
C ILE A 325 -25.00 -1.24 -13.93
N ASP A 326 -25.58 -0.05 -13.83
CA ASP A 326 -27.01 0.16 -14.00
C ASP A 326 -27.27 0.57 -15.47
N VAL A 327 -28.09 -0.23 -16.15
CA VAL A 327 -28.37 -0.09 -17.58
C VAL A 327 -29.69 0.65 -17.78
N PHE A 328 -29.62 1.93 -18.10
CA PHE A 328 -30.77 2.79 -18.33
C PHE A 328 -31.11 2.97 -19.82
N GLY A 329 -32.32 3.47 -20.10
CA GLY A 329 -32.65 3.98 -21.42
C GLY A 329 -31.89 5.27 -21.75
N GLU A 330 -31.64 5.52 -23.04
CA GLU A 330 -30.89 6.68 -23.55
C GLU A 330 -31.39 8.00 -22.93
N ALA A 331 -32.70 8.23 -22.89
CA ALA A 331 -33.30 9.44 -22.32
C ALA A 331 -33.04 9.67 -20.82
N ALA A 332 -32.82 8.61 -20.03
CA ALA A 332 -32.48 8.74 -18.62
C ALA A 332 -31.01 9.16 -18.44
N VAL A 333 -30.11 8.56 -19.23
CA VAL A 333 -28.69 8.94 -19.25
C VAL A 333 -28.52 10.38 -19.78
N GLU A 334 -29.27 10.76 -20.82
CA GLU A 334 -29.29 12.13 -21.34
C GLU A 334 -29.74 13.15 -20.30
N ARG A 335 -30.77 12.85 -19.49
CA ARG A 335 -31.18 13.72 -18.37
C ARG A 335 -30.09 13.86 -17.30
N SER A 336 -29.39 12.77 -16.96
CA SER A 336 -28.26 12.80 -16.03
C SER A 336 -27.12 13.68 -16.56
N ILE A 337 -26.78 13.53 -17.84
CA ILE A 337 -25.79 14.38 -18.53
C ILE A 337 -26.23 15.84 -18.53
N ALA A 338 -27.50 16.13 -18.79
CA ALA A 338 -28.02 17.48 -18.81
C ALA A 338 -27.89 18.17 -17.45
N GLY A 339 -28.21 17.45 -16.36
CA GLY A 339 -28.02 17.92 -14.98
C GLY A 339 -26.55 18.20 -14.67
N ARG A 340 -25.64 17.26 -14.98
CA ARG A 340 -24.20 17.45 -14.77
C ARG A 340 -23.64 18.61 -15.57
N ARG A 341 -24.06 18.80 -16.83
CA ARG A 341 -23.64 19.95 -17.64
C ARG A 341 -24.07 21.27 -17.00
N SER A 342 -25.29 21.36 -16.46
CA SER A 342 -25.75 22.57 -15.76
C SER A 342 -24.83 22.92 -14.58
N SER A 343 -24.44 21.90 -13.79
CA SER A 343 -23.46 22.07 -12.70
C SER A 343 -22.08 22.52 -13.21
N VAL A 344 -21.57 21.92 -14.29
CA VAL A 344 -20.30 22.31 -14.93
C VAL A 344 -20.34 23.78 -15.36
N ARG A 345 -21.43 24.22 -16.01
CA ARG A 345 -21.61 25.61 -16.42
C ARG A 345 -21.65 26.55 -15.23
N ALA A 346 -22.42 26.22 -14.19
CA ALA A 346 -22.49 27.02 -12.97
C ALA A 346 -21.10 27.17 -12.31
N ALA A 347 -20.28 26.11 -12.30
CA ALA A 347 -18.93 26.14 -11.78
C ALA A 347 -18.01 27.08 -12.58
N PHE A 348 -18.02 27.01 -13.92
CA PHE A 348 -17.25 27.93 -14.76
C PHE A 348 -17.71 29.38 -14.62
N LEU A 349 -19.02 29.64 -14.49
CA LEU A 349 -19.55 30.99 -14.22
C LEU A 349 -19.17 31.51 -12.83
N GLY A 350 -19.03 30.63 -11.84
CA GLY A 350 -18.46 30.95 -10.53
C GLY A 350 -17.01 31.39 -10.67
N ALA A 351 -16.17 30.54 -11.27
CA ALA A 351 -14.76 30.83 -11.50
C ALA A 351 -14.54 32.14 -12.30
N ARG A 352 -15.40 32.43 -13.28
CA ARG A 352 -15.39 33.69 -14.05
C ARG A 352 -15.65 34.91 -13.19
N ARG A 353 -16.69 34.88 -12.35
CA ARG A 353 -17.00 35.99 -11.43
C ARG A 353 -15.85 36.25 -10.47
N ASP A 354 -15.28 35.19 -9.90
CA ASP A 354 -14.15 35.29 -8.99
C ASP A 354 -12.92 35.87 -9.70
N GLN A 355 -12.62 35.38 -10.91
CA GLN A 355 -11.52 35.86 -11.74
C GLN A 355 -11.67 37.34 -12.12
N GLN A 356 -12.88 37.77 -12.47
CA GLN A 356 -13.19 39.18 -12.79
C GLN A 356 -12.91 40.07 -11.58
N ALA A 357 -13.38 39.66 -10.40
CA ALA A 357 -13.11 40.39 -9.17
C ALA A 357 -11.60 40.47 -8.85
N ARG A 358 -10.83 39.40 -9.12
CA ARG A 358 -9.36 39.44 -8.93
C ARG A 358 -8.71 40.39 -9.90
N ARG A 359 -9.19 40.42 -11.14
CA ARG A 359 -8.66 41.27 -12.19
C ARG A 359 -8.84 42.75 -11.90
N GLU A 360 -9.97 43.11 -11.31
CA GLU A 360 -10.28 44.47 -10.85
C GLU A 360 -9.36 44.91 -9.70
N GLU A 361 -9.11 44.03 -8.72
CA GLU A 361 -8.14 44.31 -7.64
C GLU A 361 -6.72 44.52 -8.18
N VAL A 362 -6.25 43.66 -9.10
CA VAL A 362 -4.95 43.83 -9.75
C VAL A 362 -4.90 45.14 -10.55
N ALA A 363 -5.98 45.51 -11.22
CA ALA A 363 -6.08 46.78 -11.94
C ALA A 363 -5.94 47.98 -11.00
N ALA A 364 -6.56 47.93 -9.81
CA ALA A 364 -6.45 48.97 -8.79
C ALA A 364 -5.02 49.10 -8.26
N LEU A 365 -4.34 47.97 -8.00
CA LEU A 365 -2.94 47.96 -7.54
C LEU A 365 -1.99 48.58 -8.57
N LEU A 366 -2.24 48.40 -9.87
CA LEU A 366 -1.43 49.01 -10.93
C LEU A 366 -1.51 50.54 -11.00
N GLN A 367 -2.52 51.16 -10.39
CA GLN A 367 -2.70 52.61 -10.36
C GLN A 367 -1.97 53.28 -9.18
N GLY A 368 -1.58 52.52 -8.16
CA GLY A 368 -0.96 53.02 -6.93
C GLY A 368 0.54 52.76 -6.80
N PRO A 369 1.21 53.35 -5.80
CA PRO A 369 2.55 52.93 -5.40
C PRO A 369 2.50 51.54 -4.78
N ILE A 370 3.49 50.69 -5.07
CA ILE A 370 3.58 49.34 -4.50
C ILE A 370 4.40 49.39 -3.22
N GLY A 371 3.72 49.47 -2.07
CA GLY A 371 4.28 49.41 -0.73
C GLY A 371 4.08 48.06 -0.05
N ALA A 372 4.32 48.03 1.27
CA ALA A 372 4.06 46.85 2.10
C ALA A 372 2.59 46.38 2.07
N PRO A 373 1.56 47.25 2.22
CA PRO A 373 0.18 46.79 2.22
C PRO A 373 -0.25 46.21 0.87
N GLU A 374 0.22 46.76 -0.25
CA GLU A 374 -0.05 46.23 -1.59
C GLU A 374 0.58 44.84 -1.78
N LYS A 375 1.76 44.59 -1.21
CA LYS A 375 2.38 43.25 -1.22
C LYS A 375 1.57 42.23 -0.43
N ASP A 376 0.98 42.63 0.69
CA ASP A 376 0.09 41.74 1.46
C ASP A 376 -1.19 41.43 0.68
N GLU A 377 -1.75 42.41 -0.03
CA GLU A 377 -2.89 42.18 -0.92
C GLU A 377 -2.53 41.23 -2.08
N LEU A 378 -1.34 41.38 -2.68
CA LEU A 378 -0.86 40.47 -3.73
C LEU A 378 -0.67 39.02 -3.23
N ARG A 379 -0.25 38.81 -1.98
CA ARG A 379 -0.20 37.48 -1.35
C ARG A 379 -1.60 36.88 -1.17
N SER A 380 -2.59 37.71 -0.80
CA SER A 380 -4.00 37.31 -0.73
C SER A 380 -4.56 36.96 -2.11
N ILE A 381 -4.23 37.74 -3.14
CA ILE A 381 -4.59 37.46 -4.54
C ILE A 381 -3.99 36.12 -4.99
N ARG A 382 -2.74 35.80 -4.64
CA ARG A 382 -2.12 34.50 -4.96
C ARG A 382 -2.92 33.32 -4.43
N PHE A 383 -3.34 33.37 -3.17
CA PHE A 383 -4.14 32.31 -2.56
C PHE A 383 -5.48 32.14 -3.29
N ARG A 384 -6.18 33.25 -3.56
CA ARG A 384 -7.47 33.24 -4.29
C ARG A 384 -7.32 32.77 -5.74
N GLN A 385 -6.22 33.12 -6.41
CA GLN A 385 -5.90 32.63 -7.75
C GLN A 385 -5.64 31.11 -7.77
N GLY A 386 -5.05 30.57 -6.70
CA GLY A 386 -4.90 29.12 -6.52
C GLY A 386 -6.24 28.41 -6.40
N ARG A 387 -7.19 28.99 -5.65
CA ARG A 387 -8.57 28.48 -5.57
C ARG A 387 -9.28 28.49 -6.92
N ILE A 388 -9.17 29.57 -7.69
CA ILE A 388 -9.75 29.64 -9.05
C ILE A 388 -9.18 28.52 -9.93
N ALA A 389 -7.86 28.27 -9.88
CA ALA A 389 -7.26 27.18 -10.64
C ALA A 389 -7.80 25.79 -10.22
N GLN A 390 -8.00 25.56 -8.92
CA GLN A 390 -8.61 24.31 -8.42
C GLN A 390 -10.08 24.16 -8.83
N ASP A 391 -10.86 25.25 -8.81
CA ASP A 391 -12.27 25.22 -9.20
C ASP A 391 -12.42 25.00 -10.72
N VAL A 392 -11.52 25.58 -11.53
CA VAL A 392 -11.41 25.31 -12.97
C VAL A 392 -11.02 23.85 -13.25
N ASP A 393 -10.04 23.31 -12.51
CA ASP A 393 -9.60 21.92 -12.64
C ASP A 393 -10.77 20.96 -12.35
N ARG A 394 -11.47 21.15 -11.23
CA ARG A 394 -12.65 20.38 -10.86
C ARG A 394 -13.75 20.47 -11.91
N ALA A 395 -14.13 21.66 -12.36
CA ALA A 395 -15.15 21.85 -13.39
C ALA A 395 -14.76 21.17 -14.72
N THR A 396 -13.47 21.14 -15.04
CA THR A 396 -12.96 20.45 -16.23
C THR A 396 -13.00 18.94 -16.07
N GLN A 397 -12.69 18.39 -14.88
CA GLN A 397 -12.86 16.96 -14.60
C GLN A 397 -14.34 16.54 -14.68
N ASP A 398 -15.26 17.37 -14.20
CA ASP A 398 -16.69 17.13 -14.34
C ASP A 398 -17.13 17.16 -15.81
N MET A 399 -16.57 18.06 -16.64
CA MET A 399 -16.81 18.08 -18.08
C MET A 399 -16.26 16.82 -18.79
N ILE A 400 -15.09 16.32 -18.37
CA ILE A 400 -14.53 15.05 -18.84
C ILE A 400 -15.46 13.89 -18.46
N ALA A 401 -15.98 13.87 -17.23
CA ALA A 401 -16.96 12.87 -16.80
C ALA A 401 -18.21 12.90 -17.67
N VAL A 402 -18.72 14.09 -18.03
CA VAL A 402 -19.86 14.22 -18.94
C VAL A 402 -19.56 13.67 -20.34
N LEU A 403 -18.39 14.02 -20.92
CA LEU A 403 -17.97 13.50 -22.23
C LEU A 403 -17.83 11.98 -22.22
N THR A 404 -17.13 11.45 -21.21
CA THR A 404 -16.90 10.01 -21.08
C THR A 404 -18.22 9.27 -20.89
N THR A 405 -19.15 9.75 -20.06
CA THR A 405 -20.49 9.16 -19.95
C THR A 405 -21.20 9.16 -21.31
N TYR A 406 -21.18 10.26 -22.06
CA TYR A 406 -21.82 10.32 -23.39
C TYR A 406 -21.24 9.30 -24.38
N VAL A 407 -19.91 9.22 -24.46
CA VAL A 407 -19.19 8.33 -25.37
C VAL A 407 -19.34 6.87 -24.96
N PHE A 408 -19.17 6.55 -23.67
CA PHE A 408 -19.31 5.19 -23.16
C PHE A 408 -20.76 4.70 -23.25
N ALA A 409 -21.75 5.55 -23.00
CA ALA A 409 -23.16 5.19 -23.19
C ALA A 409 -23.60 5.13 -24.66
N ARG A 410 -22.69 5.41 -25.61
CA ARG A 410 -22.93 5.48 -27.06
C ARG A 410 -24.18 6.30 -27.41
N LEU A 411 -24.33 7.45 -26.78
CA LEU A 411 -25.50 8.31 -27.00
C LEU A 411 -25.44 9.01 -28.36
N GLY A 412 -26.61 9.23 -28.95
CA GLY A 412 -26.74 9.84 -30.27
C GLY A 412 -26.42 8.88 -31.43
N GLY A 413 -26.46 9.42 -32.66
CA GLY A 413 -26.29 8.62 -33.89
C GLY A 413 -24.86 8.55 -34.43
N ALA A 414 -23.90 9.22 -33.80
CA ALA A 414 -22.53 9.39 -34.32
C ALA A 414 -21.58 8.26 -33.89
N GLN A 415 -21.88 7.01 -34.29
CA GLN A 415 -21.11 5.84 -33.85
C GLN A 415 -19.62 5.91 -34.21
N GLN A 416 -19.30 6.24 -35.47
CA GLN A 416 -17.91 6.26 -35.94
C GLN A 416 -16.99 7.22 -35.15
N PRO A 417 -17.38 8.50 -34.90
CA PRO A 417 -16.61 9.38 -34.01
C PRO A 417 -16.46 8.85 -32.59
N MET A 418 -17.52 8.26 -32.02
CA MET A 418 -17.46 7.69 -30.66
C MET A 418 -16.49 6.50 -30.59
N ASP A 419 -16.53 5.59 -31.57
CA ASP A 419 -15.62 4.46 -31.63
C ASP A 419 -14.16 4.91 -31.79
N ARG A 420 -13.91 6.02 -32.51
CA ARG A 420 -12.58 6.62 -32.61
C ARG A 420 -12.10 7.19 -31.28
N ILE A 421 -12.97 7.86 -30.52
CA ILE A 421 -12.65 8.34 -29.16
C ILE A 421 -12.38 7.15 -28.23
N LEU A 422 -13.25 6.14 -28.24
CA LEU A 422 -13.07 4.92 -27.45
C LEU A 422 -11.73 4.25 -27.78
N ALA A 423 -11.36 4.14 -29.06
CA ALA A 423 -10.06 3.59 -29.45
C ALA A 423 -8.86 4.37 -28.89
N LEU A 424 -8.95 5.72 -28.81
CA LEU A 424 -7.91 6.53 -28.17
C LEU A 424 -7.84 6.31 -26.65
N ILE A 425 -9.00 6.18 -26.00
CA ILE A 425 -9.10 5.84 -24.57
C ILE A 425 -8.48 4.47 -24.33
N ASP A 426 -8.88 3.45 -25.10
CA ASP A 426 -8.38 2.09 -25.00
C ASP A 426 -6.87 2.03 -25.18
N GLN A 427 -6.36 2.73 -26.20
CA GLN A 427 -4.92 2.78 -26.46
C GLN A 427 -4.17 3.41 -25.28
N HIS A 428 -4.71 4.48 -24.70
CA HIS A 428 -4.09 5.10 -23.53
C HIS A 428 -4.17 4.21 -22.30
N HIS A 429 -5.33 3.65 -21.98
CA HIS A 429 -5.50 2.78 -20.81
C HIS A 429 -4.67 1.50 -20.94
N ARG A 430 -4.55 0.90 -22.12
CA ARG A 430 -3.62 -0.22 -22.35
C ARG A 430 -2.16 0.19 -22.16
N ALA A 431 -1.78 1.40 -22.56
CA ALA A 431 -0.41 1.90 -22.37
C ALA A 431 -0.10 2.25 -20.91
N THR A 432 -1.07 2.78 -20.17
CA THR A 432 -0.91 3.24 -18.77
C THR A 432 -1.10 2.12 -17.75
N TYR A 433 -2.10 1.27 -17.98
CA TYR A 433 -2.55 0.23 -17.04
C TYR A 433 -2.26 -1.19 -17.55
N GLY A 434 -1.71 -1.34 -18.75
CA GLY A 434 -1.01 -2.57 -19.12
C GLY A 434 0.30 -2.68 -18.33
N ARG A 435 0.82 -3.90 -18.16
CA ARG A 435 2.10 -4.15 -17.46
C ARG A 435 3.25 -3.49 -18.24
N ALA A 436 3.56 -2.23 -17.91
CA ALA A 436 4.77 -1.56 -18.38
C ALA A 436 5.91 -1.96 -17.45
N GLU A 437 6.89 -2.70 -17.98
CA GLU A 437 8.08 -3.07 -17.22
C GLU A 437 8.75 -1.84 -16.61
N GLY A 438 9.11 -1.93 -15.33
CA GLY A 438 9.90 -0.91 -14.65
C GLY A 438 9.14 0.32 -14.16
N ALA A 439 7.81 0.33 -14.19
CA ALA A 439 7.04 1.42 -13.59
C ALA A 439 7.10 1.33 -12.06
N GLY A 440 8.08 1.99 -11.45
CA GLY A 440 8.36 1.93 -10.01
C GLY A 440 7.14 2.27 -9.13
N GLU A 441 7.15 1.73 -7.89
CA GLU A 441 6.07 1.71 -6.89
C GLU A 441 5.38 3.06 -6.56
N GLY A 442 5.88 4.19 -7.04
CA GLY A 442 5.35 5.52 -6.75
C GLY A 442 4.75 6.30 -7.92
N ALA A 443 4.89 5.82 -9.16
CA ALA A 443 4.58 6.66 -10.34
C ALA A 443 3.08 6.91 -10.56
N TRP A 444 2.19 6.20 -9.87
CA TRP A 444 0.79 6.08 -10.28
C TRP A 444 -0.24 6.46 -9.22
N ALA A 445 0.19 6.64 -7.97
CA ALA A 445 -0.71 6.99 -6.88
C ALA A 445 -1.18 8.45 -7.05
N GLY A 446 -2.31 8.63 -7.72
CA GLY A 446 -2.97 9.93 -7.86
C GLY A 446 -3.23 10.38 -9.30
N ASP A 447 -2.74 9.67 -10.30
CA ASP A 447 -3.00 10.03 -11.70
C ASP A 447 -4.49 9.83 -12.04
N PRO A 448 -5.15 10.83 -12.64
CA PRO A 448 -6.53 10.69 -13.07
C PRO A 448 -6.63 9.66 -14.20
N VAL A 449 -7.65 8.80 -14.14
CA VAL A 449 -7.95 7.78 -15.18
C VAL A 449 -8.13 8.39 -16.57
N PHE A 450 -8.57 9.64 -16.61
CA PHE A 450 -8.78 10.41 -17.82
C PHE A 450 -7.91 11.67 -17.79
N PRO A 451 -6.58 11.53 -17.98
CA PRO A 451 -5.67 12.66 -17.83
C PRO A 451 -5.82 13.67 -18.97
N TYR A 452 -5.40 14.92 -18.73
CA TYR A 452 -5.48 15.98 -19.75
C TYR A 452 -4.71 15.63 -21.02
N VAL A 453 -3.61 14.88 -20.94
CA VAL A 453 -2.87 14.41 -22.13
C VAL A 453 -3.75 13.54 -23.04
N LEU A 454 -4.61 12.69 -22.47
CA LEU A 454 -5.57 11.91 -23.27
C LEU A 454 -6.62 12.83 -23.91
N MET A 455 -7.15 13.80 -23.15
CA MET A 455 -8.13 14.74 -23.68
C MET A 455 -7.55 15.64 -24.78
N GLU A 456 -6.28 16.07 -24.66
CA GLU A 456 -5.57 16.83 -25.69
C GLU A 456 -5.42 16.01 -26.98
N ARG A 457 -5.17 14.69 -26.88
CA ARG A 457 -5.14 13.79 -28.05
C ARG A 457 -6.50 13.68 -28.73
N ILE A 458 -7.58 13.57 -27.94
CA ILE A 458 -8.96 13.55 -28.46
C ILE A 458 -9.28 14.88 -29.17
N VAL A 459 -8.97 16.01 -28.54
CA VAL A 459 -9.16 17.35 -29.13
C VAL A 459 -8.32 17.56 -30.38
N ALA A 460 -7.10 17.02 -30.43
CA ALA A 460 -6.26 17.06 -31.62
C ALA A 460 -6.88 16.28 -32.79
N GLY A 461 -7.37 15.07 -32.54
CA GLY A 461 -8.10 14.27 -33.55
C GLY A 461 -9.39 14.93 -34.03
N TRP A 462 -10.08 15.66 -33.14
CA TRP A 462 -11.23 16.47 -33.52
C TRP A 462 -10.84 17.65 -34.42
N ARG A 463 -9.81 18.42 -34.05
CA ARG A 463 -9.31 19.55 -34.85
C ARG A 463 -8.76 19.14 -36.22
N SER A 464 -8.17 17.94 -36.31
CA SER A 464 -7.71 17.38 -37.59
C SER A 464 -8.85 16.77 -38.44
N ARG A 465 -10.09 16.78 -37.93
CA ARG A 465 -11.28 16.16 -38.53
C ARG A 465 -11.21 14.63 -38.65
N GLU A 466 -10.35 13.98 -37.86
CA GLU A 466 -10.39 12.51 -37.69
C GLU A 466 -11.56 12.07 -36.82
N ILE A 467 -11.97 12.92 -35.87
CA ILE A 467 -13.16 12.75 -35.04
C ILE A 467 -14.12 13.87 -35.44
N PHE A 468 -15.07 13.58 -36.32
CA PHE A 468 -15.97 14.59 -36.86
C PHE A 468 -17.44 14.19 -36.71
N ASP A 469 -18.21 15.05 -36.06
CA ASP A 469 -19.66 14.94 -35.94
C ASP A 469 -20.29 16.30 -36.29
N ASN A 470 -21.55 16.33 -36.72
CA ASN A 470 -22.29 17.59 -36.95
C ASN A 470 -23.27 17.91 -35.82
N GLY A 471 -23.26 17.12 -34.74
CA GLY A 471 -24.28 17.11 -33.71
C GLY A 471 -23.81 17.56 -32.34
N VAL A 472 -24.20 16.79 -31.33
CA VAL A 472 -23.92 17.10 -29.92
C VAL A 472 -22.45 16.90 -29.58
N LEU A 473 -21.80 15.89 -30.16
CA LEU A 473 -20.43 15.54 -29.82
C LEU A 473 -19.44 16.63 -30.23
N ASP A 474 -19.63 17.27 -31.39
CA ASP A 474 -18.79 18.38 -31.86
C ASP A 474 -18.79 19.55 -30.88
N ARG A 475 -19.98 19.92 -30.38
CA ARG A 475 -20.14 20.98 -29.37
C ARG A 475 -19.52 20.61 -28.04
N MET A 476 -19.63 19.36 -27.61
CA MET A 476 -18.95 18.86 -26.41
C MET A 476 -17.43 18.92 -26.54
N LEU A 477 -16.89 18.55 -27.70
CA LEU A 477 -15.45 18.60 -27.98
C LEU A 477 -14.93 20.03 -28.06
N ALA A 478 -15.73 20.98 -28.57
CA ALA A 478 -15.41 22.40 -28.53
C ALA A 478 -15.31 22.94 -27.09
N VAL A 479 -16.27 22.60 -26.22
CA VAL A 479 -16.22 22.95 -24.78
C VAL A 479 -15.00 22.30 -24.12
N LEU A 480 -14.78 21.00 -24.36
CA LEU A 480 -13.64 20.27 -23.79
C LEU A 480 -12.30 20.91 -24.20
N ALA A 481 -12.15 21.33 -25.45
CA ALA A 481 -10.91 21.92 -25.96
C ALA A 481 -10.52 23.18 -25.19
N ASP A 482 -11.46 24.10 -24.95
CA ASP A 482 -11.20 25.30 -24.17
C ASP A 482 -11.03 24.99 -22.67
N ALA A 483 -11.77 24.02 -22.12
CA ALA A 483 -11.70 23.65 -20.70
C ALA A 483 -10.34 23.03 -20.35
N VAL A 484 -9.87 22.09 -21.18
CA VAL A 484 -8.54 21.46 -21.01
C VAL A 484 -7.43 22.49 -21.19
N GLN A 485 -7.53 23.40 -22.18
CA GLN A 485 -6.56 24.48 -22.33
C GLN A 485 -6.51 25.38 -21.09
N LEU A 486 -7.68 25.72 -20.54
CA LEU A 486 -7.82 26.57 -19.37
C LEU A 486 -7.22 25.89 -18.12
N ALA A 487 -7.59 24.64 -17.85
CA ALA A 487 -7.17 23.90 -16.65
C ALA A 487 -5.69 23.46 -16.71
N ALA A 488 -5.24 22.89 -17.83
CA ALA A 488 -3.89 22.33 -17.92
C ALA A 488 -2.80 23.41 -18.07
N ARG A 489 -3.13 24.59 -18.62
CA ARG A 489 -2.12 25.58 -19.02
C ARG A 489 -2.38 26.97 -18.44
N VAL A 490 -3.53 27.57 -18.75
CA VAL A 490 -3.73 29.01 -18.53
C VAL A 490 -3.97 29.36 -17.06
N ALA A 491 -4.85 28.65 -16.35
CA ALA A 491 -5.10 28.91 -14.93
C ALA A 491 -3.87 28.62 -14.03
N PRO A 492 -3.11 27.51 -14.21
CA PRO A 492 -1.86 27.30 -13.49
C PRO A 492 -0.80 28.36 -13.82
N ALA A 493 -0.72 28.85 -15.06
CA ALA A 493 0.18 29.93 -15.43
C ALA A 493 -0.18 31.25 -14.72
N ALA A 494 -1.47 31.60 -14.63
CA ALA A 494 -1.93 32.75 -13.86
C ALA A 494 -1.60 32.60 -12.35
N HIS A 495 -1.78 31.40 -11.78
CA HIS A 495 -1.39 31.13 -10.40
C HIS A 495 0.12 31.29 -10.18
N ARG A 496 0.98 30.73 -11.05
CA ARG A 496 2.43 30.94 -10.98
C ARG A 496 2.81 32.41 -11.11
N ALA A 497 2.20 33.13 -12.06
CA ALA A 497 2.42 34.57 -12.23
C ALA A 497 2.03 35.36 -10.97
N SER A 498 0.96 34.96 -10.27
CA SER A 498 0.57 35.58 -8.99
C SER A 498 1.60 35.36 -7.88
N GLY A 499 2.33 34.23 -7.93
CA GLY A 499 3.45 33.95 -7.03
C GLY A 499 4.61 34.94 -7.22
N VAL A 500 4.97 35.21 -8.47
CA VAL A 500 6.03 36.19 -8.82
C VAL A 500 5.56 37.63 -8.54
N ALA A 501 4.32 37.97 -8.87
CA ALA A 501 3.75 39.29 -8.61
C ALA A 501 3.75 39.66 -7.11
N ALA A 502 3.63 38.66 -6.22
CA ALA A 502 3.66 38.87 -4.76
C ALA A 502 4.99 39.44 -4.23
N GLU A 503 6.05 39.46 -5.03
CA GLU A 503 7.33 40.12 -4.70
C GLU A 503 7.23 41.66 -4.83
N GLY A 504 6.20 42.16 -5.53
CA GLY A 504 5.85 43.58 -5.63
C GLY A 504 6.53 44.32 -6.79
N GLU A 505 7.10 43.62 -7.76
CA GLU A 505 7.62 44.24 -8.98
C GLU A 505 6.48 44.59 -9.93
N ARG A 506 6.42 45.85 -10.40
CA ARG A 506 5.34 46.33 -11.27
C ARG A 506 5.18 45.52 -12.54
N ALA A 507 6.29 45.17 -13.20
CA ALA A 507 6.28 44.34 -14.41
C ALA A 507 5.66 42.95 -14.16
N SER A 508 5.90 42.37 -12.99
CA SER A 508 5.32 41.08 -12.59
C SER A 508 3.82 41.18 -12.31
N ILE A 509 3.34 42.32 -11.78
CA ILE A 509 1.89 42.59 -11.61
C ILE A 509 1.20 42.78 -12.98
N GLU A 510 1.85 43.47 -13.93
CA GLU A 510 1.35 43.61 -15.30
C GLU A 510 1.28 42.26 -16.02
N ALA A 511 2.30 41.41 -15.83
CA ALA A 511 2.30 40.04 -16.35
C ALA A 511 1.18 39.19 -15.75
N LEU A 512 0.89 39.33 -14.44
CA LEU A 512 -0.26 38.70 -13.81
C LEU A 512 -1.57 39.18 -14.46
N ALA A 513 -1.75 40.49 -14.62
CA ALA A 513 -2.96 41.06 -15.23
C ALA A 513 -3.21 40.48 -16.64
N ALA A 514 -2.17 40.40 -17.47
CA ALA A 514 -2.26 39.79 -18.79
C ALA A 514 -2.69 38.30 -18.73
N ARG A 515 -2.16 37.53 -17.77
CA ARG A 515 -2.58 36.12 -17.58
C ARG A 515 -4.02 36.01 -17.08
N GLN A 516 -4.48 36.93 -16.24
CA GLN A 516 -5.87 36.98 -15.80
C GLN A 516 -6.82 37.31 -16.97
N ASP A 517 -6.40 38.20 -17.88
CA ASP A 517 -7.15 38.50 -19.11
C ASP A 517 -7.25 37.27 -20.03
N GLU A 518 -6.18 36.46 -20.14
CA GLU A 518 -6.23 35.17 -20.86
C GLU A 518 -7.21 34.17 -20.23
N VAL A 519 -7.25 34.07 -18.90
CA VAL A 519 -8.22 33.23 -18.17
C VAL A 519 -9.65 33.68 -18.47
N LEU A 520 -9.94 34.98 -18.36
CA LEU A 520 -11.28 35.53 -18.63
C LEU A 520 -11.71 35.30 -20.08
N ALA A 521 -10.81 35.51 -21.04
CA ALA A 521 -11.12 35.29 -22.45
C ALA A 521 -11.51 33.83 -22.74
N LEU A 522 -10.84 32.85 -22.11
CA LEU A 522 -11.19 31.44 -22.22
C LEU A 522 -12.52 31.11 -21.53
N LEU A 523 -12.77 31.65 -20.34
CA LEU A 523 -14.05 31.47 -19.63
C LEU A 523 -15.22 32.05 -20.43
N ASP A 524 -15.03 33.18 -21.12
CA ASP A 524 -16.04 33.76 -22.01
C ASP A 524 -16.30 32.88 -23.24
N ARG A 525 -15.26 32.25 -23.82
CA ARG A 525 -15.44 31.28 -24.92
C ARG A 525 -16.18 30.03 -24.44
N LEU A 526 -15.83 29.52 -23.26
CA LEU A 526 -16.48 28.38 -22.63
C LEU A 526 -17.96 28.63 -22.39
N ASP A 527 -18.34 29.78 -21.82
CA ASP A 527 -19.74 30.12 -21.58
C ASP A 527 -20.53 30.17 -22.90
N ARG A 528 -19.97 30.80 -23.96
CA ARG A 528 -20.59 30.80 -25.29
C ARG A 528 -20.73 29.39 -25.87
N ALA A 529 -19.71 28.54 -25.74
CA ALA A 529 -19.74 27.17 -26.24
C ALA A 529 -20.75 26.30 -25.49
N LEU A 530 -20.83 26.46 -24.16
CA LEU A 530 -21.80 25.77 -23.30
C LEU A 530 -23.24 26.20 -23.63
N VAL A 531 -23.49 27.49 -23.85
CA VAL A 531 -24.80 27.99 -24.32
C VAL A 531 -25.14 27.41 -25.70
N GLY A 532 -24.18 27.34 -26.62
CA GLY A 532 -24.39 26.74 -27.93
C GLY A 532 -24.68 25.24 -27.90
N TRP A 533 -24.30 24.55 -26.84
CA TRP A 533 -24.58 23.14 -26.58
C TRP A 533 -25.92 22.91 -25.85
N GLN A 534 -26.57 23.94 -25.30
CA GLN A 534 -27.86 23.74 -24.65
C GLN A 534 -28.89 23.22 -25.66
N SER A 535 -29.55 22.12 -25.31
CA SER A 535 -30.67 21.58 -26.08
C SER A 535 -31.94 22.40 -25.83
N LEU A 536 -32.88 22.37 -26.78
CA LEU A 536 -34.18 23.02 -26.61
C LEU A 536 -34.93 22.49 -25.38
N ALA A 537 -34.75 21.21 -25.05
CA ALA A 537 -35.35 20.58 -23.87
C ALA A 537 -34.83 21.20 -22.56
N GLU A 538 -33.53 21.47 -22.48
CA GLU A 538 -32.94 22.11 -21.30
C GLU A 538 -33.32 23.58 -21.20
N LEU A 539 -33.38 24.29 -22.32
CA LEU A 539 -33.90 25.66 -22.33
C LEU A 539 -35.34 25.69 -21.81
N THR A 540 -36.15 24.68 -22.15
CA THR A 540 -37.51 24.56 -21.66
C THR A 540 -37.55 24.28 -20.15
N GLU A 541 -36.64 23.45 -19.64
CA GLU A 541 -36.53 23.14 -18.21
C GLU A 541 -35.99 24.33 -17.40
N GLU A 542 -34.98 25.05 -17.89
CA GLU A 542 -34.48 26.30 -17.30
C GLU A 542 -35.57 27.36 -17.25
N VAL A 543 -36.33 27.54 -18.34
CA VAL A 543 -37.48 28.47 -18.38
C VAL A 543 -38.55 28.06 -17.37
N ARG A 544 -38.82 26.76 -17.23
CA ARG A 544 -39.78 26.26 -16.23
C ARG A 544 -39.28 26.49 -14.80
N SER A 545 -38.01 26.24 -14.53
CA SER A 545 -37.39 26.50 -13.21
C SER A 545 -37.43 27.98 -12.87
N ALA A 546 -37.05 28.85 -13.81
CA ALA A 546 -37.11 30.30 -13.65
C ALA A 546 -38.55 30.80 -13.41
N ALA A 547 -39.53 30.24 -14.11
CA ALA A 547 -40.94 30.55 -13.88
C ALA A 547 -41.39 30.14 -12.47
N GLN A 548 -40.97 28.97 -11.98
CA GLN A 548 -41.27 28.50 -10.62
C GLN A 548 -40.61 29.36 -9.54
N GLU A 549 -39.35 29.79 -9.74
CA GLU A 549 -38.67 30.72 -8.83
C GLU A 549 -39.35 32.08 -8.80
N GLN A 550 -39.79 32.59 -9.96
CA GLN A 550 -40.55 33.83 -10.04
C GLN A 550 -41.90 33.71 -9.32
N GLU A 551 -42.62 32.60 -9.49
CA GLU A 551 -43.87 32.34 -8.75
C GLU A 551 -43.63 32.27 -7.23
N ALA A 552 -42.56 31.62 -6.78
CA ALA A 552 -42.19 31.55 -5.37
C ALA A 552 -41.85 32.92 -4.79
N PHE A 553 -41.11 33.75 -5.54
CA PHE A 553 -40.78 35.11 -5.13
C PHE A 553 -42.01 36.02 -5.06
N VAL A 554 -42.94 35.89 -6.01
CA VAL A 554 -44.22 36.61 -5.99
C VAL A 554 -45.02 36.24 -4.75
N ARG A 555 -45.12 34.95 -4.40
CA ARG A 555 -45.79 34.50 -3.16
C ARG A 555 -45.14 35.08 -1.91
N LEU A 556 -43.80 35.11 -1.85
CA LEU A 556 -43.07 35.70 -0.72
C LEU A 556 -43.39 37.20 -0.58
N LEU A 557 -43.46 37.95 -1.69
CA LEU A 557 -43.87 39.36 -1.66
C LEU A 557 -45.30 39.54 -1.17
N GLU A 558 -46.24 38.71 -1.64
CA GLU A 558 -47.63 38.73 -1.17
C GLU A 558 -47.73 38.43 0.33
N GLU A 559 -46.97 37.45 0.83
CA GLU A 559 -46.88 37.12 2.26
C GLU A 559 -46.28 38.28 3.08
N MET A 560 -45.22 38.92 2.58
CA MET A 560 -44.63 40.10 3.23
C MET A 560 -45.60 41.28 3.28
N GLU A 561 -46.35 41.53 2.21
CA GLU A 561 -47.37 42.58 2.17
C GLU A 561 -48.55 42.27 3.09
N ALA A 562 -48.99 41.01 3.16
CA ALA A 562 -50.02 40.57 4.08
C ALA A 562 -49.57 40.73 5.54
N ALA A 563 -48.33 40.34 5.87
CA ALA A 563 -47.74 40.53 7.19
C ALA A 563 -47.63 42.01 7.56
N ARG A 564 -47.22 42.87 6.63
CA ARG A 564 -47.15 44.32 6.83
C ARG A 564 -48.53 44.94 7.06
N ARG A 565 -49.55 44.49 6.33
CA ARG A 565 -50.95 44.90 6.55
C ARG A 565 -51.45 44.49 7.93
N ALA A 566 -51.21 43.23 8.33
CA ALA A 566 -51.58 42.73 9.65
C ALA A 566 -50.92 43.53 10.79
N ALA A 567 -49.62 43.82 10.68
CA ALA A 567 -48.89 44.63 11.65
C ALA A 567 -49.37 46.10 11.70
N GLY A 568 -49.71 46.69 10.55
CA GLY A 568 -50.26 48.04 10.48
C GLY A 568 -51.63 48.19 11.15
N THR A 569 -52.48 47.16 11.07
CA THR A 569 -53.80 47.15 11.74
C THR A 569 -53.75 46.96 13.26
N SER A 570 -52.60 46.56 13.83
CA SER A 570 -52.45 46.40 15.28
C SER A 570 -51.97 47.66 16.02
N GLY A 571 -51.58 48.72 15.29
CA GLY A 571 -50.96 49.93 15.86
C GLY A 571 -51.92 51.09 16.19
N ASP A 572 -53.19 51.05 15.78
CA ASP A 572 -54.12 52.18 15.89
C ASP A 572 -55.12 52.07 17.07
N GLY A 573 -54.85 51.19 18.04
CA GLY A 573 -55.76 50.88 19.14
C GLY A 573 -55.39 51.46 20.52
N GLY A 574 -54.35 52.29 20.65
CA GLY A 574 -53.71 52.57 21.94
C GLY A 574 -53.37 54.04 22.23
N ALA A 575 -54.24 54.99 21.88
CA ALA A 575 -54.18 56.36 22.40
C ALA A 575 -55.49 56.71 23.10
N GLY A 576 -55.82 55.94 24.13
CA GLY A 576 -56.95 56.17 25.02
C GLY A 576 -56.50 56.16 26.46
N ASP A 577 -56.48 57.36 27.04
CA ASP A 577 -56.64 57.65 28.46
C ASP A 577 -55.47 57.32 29.42
N ASN A 578 -54.74 58.36 29.81
CA ASN A 578 -54.17 58.43 31.14
C ASN A 578 -54.25 59.89 31.63
N ARG A 579 -55.21 60.13 32.51
CA ARG A 579 -55.44 61.37 33.24
C ARG A 579 -55.44 61.07 34.73
#